data_AF-A0A074VIX5-F1
#
_entry.id   AF-A0A074VIX5-F1
#
_cell.length_a   1.000
_cell.length_b   1.000
_cell.length_c   1.000
_cell.angle_alpha   90.00
_cell.angle_beta   90.00
_cell.angle_gamma   90.00
#
_symmetry.space_group_name_H-M   'P 1'
#
loop_
_entity.id
_entity.type
_entity.pdbx_description
1 polymer ?
#
loop_
_entity_poly.entity_id
_entity_poly.type
_entity_poly.pdbx_seq_one_letter_code
_entity_poly.pdbx_strand_id
1 'polypeptide(L)'
;MIKRCWLEQTKTAYRTCESVLESAQLHVKNLHQHREYLARLRYGGNCSACLLEPWTHTLPCKHGLCTLCLRACDGKETDGCRIIVNECPVCELSVGSRCIRKFIPPTATLRVLALDGGGVKGLVQLQVLQYLCDEIGLRDTVHISTFFDLMVGSSIGGICALGLGTRKWSLEECRMKFLKFTEQIFAPKSCFGRLLSRFTGGWFAILSNVAKLIFFDSIYDSAPIETILQESFGETSLMIQSDLEHPTRVAVVVNQASTSGPTVFANYNKSRHSKNGAYMWPAMDSLYRSLKIWEVARATSAAPGFWDTITLLGSAYQDGGLSHNNPSAIAISEANVL
;
A
#
# COMPACT_ATOMS: atom_id res chain seq x y z
N MET A 1 19.33 -23.01 12.36
CA MET A 1 20.71 -22.99 12.90
C MET A 1 21.51 -21.80 12.38
N ILE A 2 21.60 -21.60 11.06
CA ILE A 2 22.47 -20.59 10.46
C ILE A 2 22.04 -19.14 10.73
N LYS A 3 20.72 -18.81 10.68
CA LYS A 3 20.21 -17.50 11.15
C LYS A 3 20.66 -17.18 12.58
N ARG A 4 20.70 -18.18 13.46
CA ARG A 4 21.13 -18.01 14.86
C ARG A 4 22.63 -17.76 14.95
N CYS A 5 23.43 -18.49 14.18
CA CYS A 5 24.87 -18.29 14.08
C CYS A 5 25.20 -16.87 13.56
N TRP A 6 24.56 -16.45 12.47
CA TRP A 6 24.68 -15.11 11.92
C TRP A 6 24.35 -14.03 12.97
N LEU A 7 23.21 -14.16 13.65
CA LEU A 7 22.78 -13.18 14.65
C LEU A 7 23.73 -13.12 15.86
N GLU A 8 24.26 -14.25 16.32
CA GLU A 8 25.19 -14.28 17.47
C GLU A 8 26.59 -13.75 17.11
N GLN A 9 27.11 -14.07 15.92
CA GLN A 9 28.35 -13.49 15.41
C GLN A 9 28.22 -11.98 15.24
N THR A 10 27.11 -11.53 14.65
CA THR A 10 26.79 -10.12 14.45
C THR A 10 26.71 -9.37 15.78
N LYS A 11 25.99 -9.91 16.77
CA LYS A 11 25.92 -9.32 18.11
C LYS A 11 27.27 -9.23 18.82
N THR A 12 28.08 -10.27 18.71
CA THR A 12 29.40 -10.32 19.36
C THR A 12 30.34 -9.29 18.72
N ALA A 13 30.33 -9.21 17.39
CA ALA A 13 31.11 -8.25 16.61
C ALA A 13 30.76 -6.79 16.93
N TYR A 14 29.50 -6.46 17.19
CA TYR A 14 29.11 -5.08 17.52
C TYR A 14 29.39 -4.63 18.95
N ARG A 15 29.62 -5.56 19.89
CA ARG A 15 29.92 -5.21 21.29
C ARG A 15 31.28 -4.52 21.46
N THR A 16 32.16 -4.67 20.48
CA THR A 16 33.53 -4.14 20.52
C THR A 16 33.70 -2.86 19.70
N CYS A 17 32.66 -2.37 19.02
CA CYS A 17 32.74 -1.15 18.22
C CYS A 17 32.66 0.09 19.11
N GLU A 18 33.56 1.05 18.88
CA GLU A 18 33.60 2.33 19.61
C GLU A 18 32.80 3.43 18.89
N SER A 19 32.44 3.22 17.62
CA SER A 19 31.68 4.18 16.82
C SER A 19 30.63 3.55 15.88
N VAL A 20 29.64 4.36 15.48
CA VAL A 20 28.62 3.96 14.49
C VAL A 20 29.26 3.63 13.13
N LEU A 21 30.27 4.40 12.73
CA LEU A 21 30.99 4.18 11.47
C LEU A 21 31.70 2.81 11.47
N GLU A 22 32.39 2.48 12.55
CA GLU A 22 33.05 1.19 12.72
C GLU A 22 32.03 0.04 12.69
N SER A 23 30.90 0.20 13.38
CA SER A 23 29.82 -0.80 13.35
C SER A 23 29.25 -1.00 11.94
N ALA A 24 29.13 0.07 11.15
CA ALA A 24 28.67 -0.01 9.76
C ALA A 24 29.69 -0.71 8.86
N GLN A 25 30.98 -0.39 9.00
CA GLN A 25 32.05 -1.06 8.25
C GLN A 25 32.12 -2.55 8.57
N LEU A 26 32.02 -2.92 9.85
CA LEU A 26 32.00 -4.31 10.28
C LEU A 26 30.74 -5.04 9.81
N HIS A 27 29.58 -4.37 9.80
CA HIS A 27 28.35 -4.89 9.21
C HIS A 27 28.54 -5.27 7.74
N VAL A 28 29.06 -4.34 6.95
CA VAL A 28 29.31 -4.54 5.50
C VAL A 28 30.30 -5.67 5.28
N LYS A 29 31.40 -5.70 6.04
CA LYS A 29 32.39 -6.78 5.99
C LYS A 29 31.78 -8.15 6.26
N ASN A 30 31.00 -8.27 7.33
CA ASN A 30 30.33 -9.54 7.68
C ASN A 30 29.28 -9.92 6.62
N LEU A 31 28.54 -8.94 6.09
CA LEU A 31 27.53 -9.16 5.05
C LEU A 31 28.16 -9.82 3.82
N HIS A 32 29.27 -9.26 3.33
CA HIS A 32 29.97 -9.81 2.16
C HIS A 32 30.49 -11.23 2.39
N GLN A 33 31.01 -11.54 3.58
CA GLN A 33 31.49 -12.89 3.92
C GLN A 33 30.39 -13.95 3.87
N HIS A 34 29.14 -13.57 4.14
CA HIS A 34 28.00 -14.49 4.22
C HIS A 34 26.97 -14.31 3.09
N ARG A 35 27.30 -13.52 2.05
CA ARG A 35 26.40 -13.15 0.95
C ARG A 35 25.74 -14.35 0.26
N GLU A 36 26.50 -15.40 -0.03
CA GLU A 36 26.00 -16.57 -0.77
C GLU A 36 24.89 -17.30 -0.02
N TYR A 37 25.04 -17.33 1.31
CA TYR A 37 24.04 -17.92 2.17
C TYR A 37 22.83 -17.01 2.29
N LEU A 38 23.07 -15.72 2.58
CA LEU A 38 22.01 -14.74 2.75
C LEU A 38 21.15 -14.72 1.48
N ALA A 39 21.71 -14.54 0.29
CA ALA A 39 20.98 -14.46 -0.98
C ALA A 39 19.94 -15.56 -1.24
N ARG A 40 20.06 -16.73 -0.60
CA ARG A 40 19.12 -17.87 -0.73
C ARG A 40 18.00 -17.87 0.31
N LEU A 41 18.07 -17.03 1.34
CA LEU A 41 17.08 -16.95 2.40
C LEU A 41 15.77 -16.30 1.92
N ARG A 42 14.65 -16.81 2.43
CA ARG A 42 13.36 -16.11 2.37
C ARG A 42 13.25 -15.22 3.60
N TYR A 43 13.43 -13.92 3.41
CA TYR A 43 13.57 -12.96 4.52
C TYR A 43 12.25 -12.50 5.14
N GLY A 44 11.11 -12.91 4.56
CA GLY A 44 9.78 -12.48 5.00
C GLY A 44 9.69 -10.96 5.14
N GLY A 45 9.36 -10.51 6.35
CA GLY A 45 9.24 -9.10 6.72
C GLY A 45 10.55 -8.43 7.13
N ASN A 46 11.69 -9.13 7.16
CA ASN A 46 12.94 -8.57 7.66
C ASN A 46 13.90 -8.18 6.53
N CYS A 47 14.77 -7.22 6.83
CA CYS A 47 15.88 -6.80 6.00
C CYS A 47 16.75 -8.00 5.64
N SER A 48 17.04 -8.14 4.35
CA SER A 48 17.85 -9.22 3.79
C SER A 48 19.31 -9.15 4.21
N ALA A 49 19.82 -7.96 4.57
CA ALA A 49 21.20 -7.78 5.03
C ALA A 49 21.36 -8.03 6.53
N CYS A 50 20.57 -7.36 7.39
CA CYS A 50 20.74 -7.51 8.85
C CYS A 50 19.88 -8.60 9.49
N LEU A 51 18.80 -9.05 8.86
CA LEU A 51 17.79 -9.98 9.41
C LEU A 51 17.05 -9.49 10.67
N LEU A 52 17.31 -8.26 11.12
CA LEU A 52 16.84 -7.67 12.37
C LEU A 52 15.68 -6.70 12.15
N GLU A 53 15.95 -5.63 11.41
CA GLU A 53 14.99 -4.58 11.11
C GLU A 53 14.03 -5.01 10.00
N PRO A 54 12.80 -4.48 9.94
CA PRO A 54 11.97 -4.61 8.75
C PRO A 54 12.69 -4.00 7.54
N TRP A 55 12.49 -4.59 6.37
CA TRP A 55 12.91 -3.90 5.15
C TRP A 55 11.97 -2.72 4.89
N THR A 56 12.51 -1.60 4.42
CA THR A 56 11.75 -0.41 4.01
C THR A 56 11.93 -0.10 2.53
N HIS A 57 12.95 -0.71 1.90
CA HIS A 57 13.33 -0.48 0.50
C HIS A 57 13.46 -1.83 -0.20
N THR A 58 12.60 -2.10 -1.17
CA THR A 58 12.71 -3.30 -2.01
C THR A 58 13.53 -2.99 -3.26
N LEU A 59 14.48 -3.85 -3.60
CA LEU A 59 15.28 -3.76 -4.82
C LEU A 59 14.66 -4.60 -5.95
N PRO A 60 14.98 -4.37 -7.24
CA PRO A 60 14.48 -5.16 -8.37
C PRO A 60 14.69 -6.68 -8.22
N CYS A 61 15.78 -7.10 -7.59
CA CYS A 61 16.06 -8.51 -7.23
C CYS A 61 15.14 -9.08 -6.12
N LYS A 62 14.18 -8.29 -5.62
CA LYS A 62 13.22 -8.57 -4.54
C LYS A 62 13.81 -8.64 -3.13
N HIS A 63 15.12 -8.45 -2.96
CA HIS A 63 15.70 -8.23 -1.64
C HIS A 63 15.19 -6.93 -1.03
N GLY A 64 14.78 -7.01 0.23
CA GLY A 64 14.34 -5.86 1.00
C GLY A 64 15.45 -5.41 1.93
N LEU A 65 15.77 -4.13 1.96
CA LEU A 65 16.78 -3.53 2.85
C LEU A 65 16.11 -2.53 3.79
N CYS A 66 16.55 -2.50 5.05
CA CYS A 66 16.23 -1.39 5.93
C CYS A 66 17.06 -0.16 5.55
N THR A 67 16.60 1.03 5.95
CA THR A 67 17.31 2.31 5.71
C THR A 67 18.77 2.28 6.17
N LEU A 68 19.06 1.65 7.31
CA LEU A 68 20.42 1.57 7.86
C LEU A 68 21.34 0.72 6.99
N CYS A 69 20.93 -0.49 6.60
CA CYS A 69 21.73 -1.34 5.72
C CYS A 69 21.92 -0.72 4.34
N LEU A 70 20.88 -0.08 3.80
CA LEU A 70 20.97 0.60 2.51
C LEU A 70 22.02 1.73 2.55
N ARG A 71 22.03 2.52 3.62
CA ARG A 71 23.04 3.58 3.85
C ARG A 71 24.45 3.04 4.06
N ALA A 72 24.57 1.95 4.83
CA ALA A 72 25.87 1.35 5.14
C ALA A 72 26.52 0.71 3.89
N CYS A 73 25.72 0.06 3.03
CA CYS A 73 26.23 -0.71 1.89
C CYS A 73 26.45 0.13 0.62
N ASP A 74 25.56 1.07 0.29
CA ASP A 74 25.60 1.85 -0.98
C ASP A 74 25.85 3.35 -0.71
N GLY A 75 26.93 3.66 0.00
CA GLY A 75 27.21 4.97 0.60
C GLY A 75 27.44 6.17 -0.34
N LYS A 76 27.00 6.16 -1.60
CA LYS A 76 27.06 7.34 -2.47
C LYS A 76 25.80 8.19 -2.33
N GLU A 77 25.74 8.90 -1.21
CA GLU A 77 24.78 9.97 -1.01
C GLU A 77 25.11 11.14 -1.96
N THR A 78 24.12 11.65 -2.68
CA THR A 78 24.33 12.69 -3.71
C THR A 78 23.97 14.09 -3.24
N ASP A 79 23.07 14.23 -2.27
CA ASP A 79 22.57 15.52 -1.79
C ASP A 79 22.03 15.50 -0.35
N GLY A 80 22.46 14.54 0.48
CA GLY A 80 21.99 14.40 1.87
C GLY A 80 20.60 13.75 2.01
N CYS A 81 19.90 13.48 0.91
CA CYS A 81 18.56 12.90 0.92
C CYS A 81 18.34 11.83 -0.16
N ARG A 82 19.28 11.66 -1.11
CA ARG A 82 19.22 10.64 -2.15
C ARG A 82 20.40 9.70 -2.10
N ILE A 83 20.10 8.41 -2.05
CA ILE A 83 21.06 7.32 -2.20
C ILE A 83 20.84 6.66 -3.55
N ILE A 84 21.92 6.53 -4.32
CA ILE A 84 21.94 5.78 -5.56
C ILE A 84 22.43 4.38 -5.26
N VAL A 85 21.57 3.40 -5.51
CA VAL A 85 21.88 1.97 -5.34
C VAL A 85 22.24 1.42 -6.71
N ASN A 86 23.46 0.93 -6.91
CA ASN A 86 23.89 0.40 -8.21
C ASN A 86 23.79 -1.13 -8.28
N GLU A 87 23.98 -1.79 -7.15
CA GLU A 87 23.95 -3.24 -7.01
C GLU A 87 23.23 -3.64 -5.72
N CYS A 88 22.73 -4.87 -5.68
CA CYS A 88 22.19 -5.40 -4.44
C CYS A 88 23.33 -5.87 -3.52
N PRO A 89 23.46 -5.36 -2.28
CA PRO A 89 24.54 -5.77 -1.37
C PRO A 89 24.42 -7.21 -0.86
N VAL A 90 23.33 -7.90 -1.19
CA VAL A 90 23.05 -9.28 -0.78
C VAL A 90 23.35 -10.27 -1.90
N CYS A 91 22.97 -9.97 -3.14
CA CYS A 91 23.08 -10.91 -4.27
C CYS A 91 23.85 -10.37 -5.48
N GLU A 92 24.37 -9.13 -5.39
CA GLU A 92 25.24 -8.50 -6.39
C GLU A 92 24.61 -8.33 -7.77
N LEU A 93 23.29 -8.52 -7.85
CA LEU A 93 22.56 -8.21 -9.07
C LEU A 93 22.61 -6.69 -9.25
N SER A 94 23.11 -6.26 -10.41
CA SER A 94 23.02 -4.86 -10.81
C SER A 94 21.56 -4.44 -10.86
N VAL A 95 21.24 -3.34 -10.17
CA VAL A 95 19.89 -2.76 -10.14
C VAL A 95 19.76 -1.56 -11.08
N GLY A 96 20.85 -1.18 -11.75
CA GLY A 96 20.92 -0.06 -12.70
C GLY A 96 20.99 1.32 -12.04
N SER A 97 21.36 2.33 -12.83
CA SER A 97 21.58 3.72 -12.38
C SER A 97 20.33 4.48 -11.93
N ARG A 98 19.14 3.86 -11.99
CA ARG A 98 17.84 4.49 -11.68
C ARG A 98 17.26 4.09 -10.33
N CYS A 99 17.91 3.21 -9.57
CA CYS A 99 17.45 2.86 -8.23
C CYS A 99 17.83 3.97 -7.22
N ILE A 100 17.13 5.09 -7.28
CA ILE A 100 17.29 6.22 -6.37
C ILE A 100 16.35 6.03 -5.19
N ARG A 101 16.87 6.11 -3.97
CA ARG A 101 16.08 6.08 -2.74
C ARG A 101 16.13 7.46 -2.09
N LYS A 102 14.95 8.08 -2.00
CA LYS A 102 14.76 9.39 -1.37
C LYS A 102 14.48 9.17 0.13
N PHE A 103 15.13 9.97 0.95
CA PHE A 103 14.96 10.03 2.38
C PHE A 103 14.46 11.41 2.75
N ILE A 104 13.66 11.45 3.81
CA ILE A 104 13.23 12.70 4.41
C ILE A 104 14.42 13.22 5.23
N PRO A 105 14.81 14.50 5.06
CA PRO A 105 15.84 15.10 5.89
C PRO A 105 15.48 14.96 7.37
N PRO A 106 16.45 14.76 8.28
CA PRO A 106 16.18 14.66 9.72
C PRO A 106 15.49 15.90 10.32
N THR A 107 15.57 17.03 9.63
CA THR A 107 14.96 18.31 10.02
C THR A 107 13.56 18.53 9.44
N ALA A 108 13.07 17.61 8.61
CA ALA A 108 11.77 17.71 7.94
C ALA A 108 10.76 16.70 8.50
N THR A 109 9.49 17.10 8.54
CA THR A 109 8.38 16.22 8.93
C THR A 109 7.73 15.57 7.72
N LEU A 110 7.15 14.38 7.92
CA LEU A 110 6.37 13.67 6.90
C LEU A 110 5.18 14.51 6.42
N ARG A 111 5.01 14.60 5.10
CA ARG A 111 3.83 15.20 4.46
C ARG A 111 2.83 14.08 4.16
N VAL A 112 1.64 14.19 4.75
CA VAL A 112 0.64 13.11 4.74
C VAL A 112 -0.63 13.56 4.03
N LEU A 113 -1.12 12.74 3.11
CA LEU A 113 -2.43 12.92 2.47
C LEU A 113 -3.38 11.83 2.97
N ALA A 114 -4.50 12.23 3.58
CA ALA A 114 -5.58 11.32 3.95
C ALA A 114 -6.75 11.53 2.99
N LEU A 115 -7.25 10.44 2.40
CA LEU A 115 -8.36 10.43 1.45
C LEU A 115 -9.55 9.66 2.02
N ASP A 116 -10.67 10.35 2.16
CA ASP A 116 -11.87 9.84 2.78
C ASP A 116 -12.62 8.87 1.86
N GLY A 117 -13.40 7.99 2.47
CA GLY A 117 -14.45 7.23 1.82
C GLY A 117 -15.71 8.07 1.55
N GLY A 118 -16.70 7.49 0.88
CA GLY A 118 -17.98 8.19 0.61
C GLY A 118 -18.58 8.00 -0.79
N GLY A 119 -18.17 6.96 -1.52
CA GLY A 119 -18.72 6.65 -2.84
C GLY A 119 -18.46 7.75 -3.87
N VAL A 120 -19.47 8.12 -4.68
CA VAL A 120 -19.36 9.15 -5.75
C VAL A 120 -18.80 10.49 -5.28
N LYS A 121 -18.99 10.83 -3.99
CA LYS A 121 -18.52 12.10 -3.41
C LYS A 121 -16.99 12.17 -3.33
N GLY A 122 -16.29 11.05 -3.53
CA GLY A 122 -14.83 11.02 -3.70
C GLY A 122 -14.30 11.87 -4.86
N LEU A 123 -15.14 12.34 -5.78
CA LEU A 123 -14.73 13.35 -6.78
C LEU A 123 -14.36 14.70 -6.16
N VAL A 124 -15.00 15.06 -5.05
CA VAL A 124 -14.78 16.37 -4.41
C VAL A 124 -13.34 16.49 -3.94
N GLN A 125 -12.79 15.45 -3.30
CA GLN A 125 -11.38 15.46 -2.86
C GLN A 125 -10.40 15.56 -4.05
N LEU A 126 -10.68 14.89 -5.18
CA LEU A 126 -9.84 15.01 -6.38
C LEU A 126 -9.88 16.43 -6.95
N GLN A 127 -11.06 17.07 -6.96
CA GLN A 127 -11.23 18.45 -7.43
C GLN A 127 -10.49 19.44 -6.52
N VAL A 128 -10.54 19.24 -5.20
CA VAL A 128 -9.79 20.06 -4.24
C VAL A 128 -8.28 19.93 -4.46
N LEU A 129 -7.78 18.71 -4.64
CA LEU A 129 -6.36 18.48 -4.94
C LEU A 129 -5.94 19.13 -6.26
N GLN A 130 -6.80 19.09 -7.27
CA GLN A 130 -6.55 19.75 -8.55
C GLN A 130 -6.45 21.26 -8.38
N TYR A 131 -7.39 21.87 -7.66
CA TYR A 131 -7.35 23.31 -7.36
C TYR A 131 -6.07 23.70 -6.60
N LEU A 132 -5.66 22.91 -5.60
CA LEU A 132 -4.39 23.16 -4.88
C LEU A 132 -3.18 23.09 -5.81
N CYS A 133 -3.13 22.13 -6.74
CA CYS A 133 -2.05 22.03 -7.72
C CYS A 133 -2.05 23.19 -8.73
N ASP A 134 -3.24 23.66 -9.13
CA ASP A 134 -3.42 24.82 -10.01
C ASP A 134 -2.90 26.10 -9.33
N GLU A 135 -3.26 26.33 -8.06
CA GLU A 135 -2.80 27.50 -7.27
C GLU A 135 -1.28 27.51 -7.04
N ILE A 136 -0.66 26.34 -6.89
CA ILE A 136 0.81 26.23 -6.77
C ILE A 136 1.49 26.42 -8.15
N GLY A 137 0.74 26.35 -9.25
CA GLY A 137 1.26 26.52 -10.61
C GLY A 137 2.16 25.37 -11.10
N LEU A 138 2.09 24.21 -10.45
CA LEU A 138 2.96 23.05 -10.74
C LEU A 138 2.22 21.83 -11.27
N ARG A 139 0.90 21.92 -11.50
CA ARG A 139 0.05 20.79 -11.90
C ARG A 139 0.60 20.00 -13.10
N ASP A 140 1.01 20.69 -14.16
CA ASP A 140 1.45 20.05 -15.41
C ASP A 140 2.92 19.62 -15.37
N THR A 141 3.65 20.02 -14.33
CA THR A 141 5.11 19.81 -14.23
C THR A 141 5.47 18.77 -13.16
N VAL A 142 4.71 18.71 -12.07
CA VAL A 142 5.03 17.88 -10.90
C VAL A 142 3.84 17.01 -10.53
N HIS A 143 4.05 15.69 -10.57
CA HIS A 143 3.04 14.73 -10.14
C HIS A 143 2.70 14.90 -8.65
N ILE A 144 1.41 14.82 -8.29
CA ILE A 144 0.92 15.09 -6.94
C ILE A 144 1.61 14.24 -5.85
N SER A 145 1.97 13.01 -6.19
CA SER A 145 2.65 12.10 -5.26
C SER A 145 4.05 12.58 -4.82
N THR A 146 4.61 13.60 -5.49
CA THR A 146 5.87 14.24 -5.09
C THR A 146 5.71 15.14 -3.85
N PHE A 147 4.50 15.64 -3.60
CA PHE A 147 4.20 16.51 -2.47
C PHE A 147 3.92 15.74 -1.18
N PHE A 148 3.71 14.43 -1.25
CA PHE A 148 3.33 13.60 -0.11
C PHE A 148 4.26 12.40 0.02
N ASP A 149 4.68 12.15 1.26
CA ASP A 149 5.55 11.04 1.60
C ASP A 149 4.71 9.79 1.96
N LEU A 150 3.49 10.01 2.47
CA LEU A 150 2.50 9.00 2.81
C LEU A 150 1.10 9.41 2.29
N MET A 151 0.42 8.49 1.61
CA MET A 151 -0.98 8.58 1.24
C MET A 151 -1.77 7.49 1.94
N VAL A 152 -2.82 7.84 2.67
CA VAL A 152 -3.69 6.88 3.35
C VAL A 152 -5.11 7.07 2.86
N GLY A 153 -5.76 5.97 2.46
CA GLY A 153 -7.11 6.03 1.91
C GLY A 153 -8.04 4.97 2.48
N SER A 154 -9.32 5.31 2.55
CA SER A 154 -10.39 4.39 2.93
C SER A 154 -11.46 4.36 1.85
N SER A 155 -12.03 3.19 1.55
CA SER A 155 -13.01 3.01 0.47
C SER A 155 -12.50 3.62 -0.83
N ILE A 156 -13.26 4.55 -1.40
CA ILE A 156 -12.86 5.23 -2.60
C ILE A 156 -11.58 6.05 -2.47
N GLY A 157 -11.35 6.65 -1.30
CA GLY A 157 -10.07 7.30 -0.99
C GLY A 157 -8.92 6.32 -1.05
N GLY A 158 -9.14 5.04 -0.70
CA GLY A 158 -8.18 3.95 -0.86
C GLY A 158 -7.82 3.69 -2.32
N ILE A 159 -8.82 3.62 -3.19
CA ILE A 159 -8.63 3.48 -4.65
C ILE A 159 -7.84 4.68 -5.21
N CYS A 160 -8.20 5.91 -4.81
CA CYS A 160 -7.48 7.11 -5.22
C CYS A 160 -6.02 7.11 -4.71
N ALA A 161 -5.80 6.75 -3.44
CA ALA A 161 -4.45 6.67 -2.86
C ALA A 161 -3.57 5.65 -3.59
N LEU A 162 -4.12 4.49 -3.96
CA LEU A 162 -3.44 3.49 -4.80
C LEU A 162 -3.15 4.06 -6.20
N GLY A 163 -4.14 4.67 -6.85
CA GLY A 163 -4.00 5.22 -8.19
C GLY A 163 -2.90 6.29 -8.28
N LEU A 164 -2.96 7.27 -7.38
CA LEU A 164 -2.00 8.37 -7.32
C LEU A 164 -0.62 7.88 -6.83
N GLY A 165 -0.57 7.06 -5.78
CA GLY A 165 0.68 6.73 -5.09
C GLY A 165 1.44 5.54 -5.67
N THR A 166 0.76 4.50 -6.16
CA THR A 166 1.42 3.30 -6.72
C THR A 166 1.42 3.28 -8.24
N ARG A 167 0.34 3.77 -8.89
CA ARG A 167 0.23 3.77 -10.36
C ARG A 167 0.63 5.09 -11.02
N LYS A 168 0.89 6.14 -10.24
CA LYS A 168 1.20 7.49 -10.72
C LYS A 168 0.16 8.02 -11.71
N TRP A 169 -1.12 7.72 -11.47
CA TRP A 169 -2.20 8.34 -12.24
C TRP A 169 -2.19 9.84 -12.01
N SER A 170 -2.30 10.62 -13.08
CA SER A 170 -2.59 12.05 -12.94
C SER A 170 -3.93 12.24 -12.21
N LEU A 171 -4.16 13.42 -11.63
CA LEU A 171 -5.45 13.74 -11.02
C LEU A 171 -6.62 13.57 -12.02
N GLU A 172 -6.40 13.96 -13.27
CA GLU A 172 -7.40 13.81 -14.34
C GLU A 172 -7.63 12.34 -14.71
N GLU A 173 -6.57 11.55 -14.83
CA GLU A 173 -6.71 10.10 -15.07
C GLU A 173 -7.43 9.41 -13.90
N CYS A 174 -7.07 9.77 -12.67
CA CYS A 174 -7.73 9.26 -11.47
C CYS A 174 -9.22 9.62 -11.46
N ARG A 175 -9.58 10.85 -11.85
CA ARG A 175 -10.97 11.32 -12.00
C ARG A 175 -11.73 10.53 -13.06
N MET A 176 -11.12 10.32 -14.23
CA MET A 176 -11.75 9.58 -15.33
C MET A 176 -11.96 8.10 -15.00
N LYS A 177 -10.97 7.43 -14.41
CA LYS A 177 -11.12 6.05 -13.93
C LYS A 177 -12.15 5.97 -12.82
N PHE A 178 -12.19 6.97 -11.94
CA PHE A 178 -13.21 7.06 -10.91
C PHE A 178 -14.63 7.09 -11.48
N LEU A 179 -14.88 7.96 -12.47
CA LEU A 179 -16.17 8.03 -13.14
C LEU A 179 -16.56 6.69 -13.76
N LYS A 180 -15.62 6.01 -14.44
CA LYS A 180 -15.83 4.65 -15.00
C LYS A 180 -16.21 3.64 -13.90
N PHE A 181 -15.59 3.70 -12.72
CA PHE A 181 -16.00 2.86 -11.59
C PHE A 181 -17.43 3.18 -11.15
N THR A 182 -17.77 4.47 -10.97
CA THR A 182 -19.10 4.87 -10.52
C THR A 182 -20.21 4.51 -11.50
N GLU A 183 -19.97 4.62 -12.81
CA GLU A 183 -20.95 4.25 -13.83
C GLU A 183 -21.34 2.78 -13.74
N GLN A 184 -20.38 1.89 -13.44
CA GLN A 184 -20.66 0.47 -13.28
C GLN A 184 -21.23 0.11 -11.91
N ILE A 185 -20.79 0.81 -10.85
CA ILE A 185 -21.33 0.68 -9.49
C ILE A 185 -22.82 1.05 -9.44
N PHE A 186 -23.20 2.13 -10.13
CA PHE A 186 -24.57 2.65 -10.13
C PHE A 186 -25.34 2.29 -11.40
N ALA A 187 -24.82 1.39 -12.24
CA ALA A 187 -25.52 0.92 -13.43
C ALA A 187 -26.85 0.27 -13.01
N PRO A 188 -28.02 0.81 -13.40
CA PRO A 188 -29.29 0.25 -13.01
C PRO A 188 -29.48 -1.13 -13.65
N LYS A 189 -29.57 -2.21 -12.84
CA LYS A 189 -29.81 -3.55 -13.40
C LYS A 189 -31.31 -3.80 -13.69
N SER A 190 -31.52 -4.16 -14.96
CA SER A 190 -32.71 -4.74 -15.62
C SER A 190 -33.80 -3.77 -16.11
N CYS A 191 -33.98 -3.74 -17.44
CA CYS A 191 -35.18 -3.22 -18.09
C CYS A 191 -36.43 -4.00 -17.65
N PHE A 192 -36.26 -5.28 -17.31
CA PHE A 192 -37.33 -6.17 -16.83
C PHE A 192 -37.86 -5.76 -15.44
N GLY A 193 -36.98 -5.40 -14.51
CA GLY A 193 -37.38 -4.85 -13.21
C GLY A 193 -38.06 -3.48 -13.31
N ARG A 194 -37.63 -2.63 -14.27
CA ARG A 194 -38.35 -1.39 -14.60
C ARG A 194 -39.74 -1.65 -15.19
N LEU A 195 -39.88 -2.61 -16.09
CA LEU A 195 -41.16 -3.01 -16.68
C LEU A 195 -42.11 -3.54 -15.60
N LEU A 196 -41.65 -4.49 -14.76
CA LEU A 196 -42.43 -5.00 -13.62
C LEU A 196 -42.76 -3.93 -12.59
N SER A 197 -41.84 -3.00 -12.29
CA SER A 197 -42.09 -1.90 -11.35
C SER A 197 -43.20 -0.96 -11.81
N ARG A 198 -43.37 -0.79 -13.14
CA ARG A 198 -44.47 -0.01 -13.74
C ARG A 198 -45.81 -0.73 -13.61
N PHE A 199 -45.82 -2.06 -13.64
CA PHE A 199 -47.04 -2.87 -13.46
C PHE A 199 -47.40 -3.14 -11.99
N THR A 200 -46.44 -3.05 -11.06
CA THR A 200 -46.60 -3.43 -9.64
C THR A 200 -46.43 -2.27 -8.66
N GLY A 201 -46.35 -1.02 -9.15
CA GLY A 201 -46.23 0.18 -8.30
C GLY A 201 -44.93 0.25 -7.50
N GLY A 202 -43.84 -0.39 -7.97
CA GLY A 202 -42.52 -0.36 -7.31
C GLY A 202 -42.36 -1.25 -6.07
N TRP A 203 -43.44 -1.81 -5.50
CA TRP A 203 -43.38 -2.64 -4.30
C TRP A 203 -42.61 -3.95 -4.52
N PHE A 204 -42.69 -4.53 -5.71
CA PHE A 204 -41.93 -5.74 -6.07
C PHE A 204 -40.42 -5.49 -6.14
N ALA A 205 -39.98 -4.29 -6.54
CA ALA A 205 -38.56 -3.94 -6.57
C ALA A 205 -37.99 -3.80 -5.15
N ILE A 206 -38.74 -3.15 -4.25
CA ILE A 206 -38.41 -3.03 -2.83
C ILE A 206 -38.35 -4.43 -2.19
N LEU A 207 -39.39 -5.25 -2.37
CA LEU A 207 -39.42 -6.62 -1.86
C LEU A 207 -38.31 -7.48 -2.46
N SER A 208 -37.95 -7.31 -3.73
CA SER A 208 -36.85 -8.06 -4.34
C SER A 208 -35.48 -7.64 -3.81
N ASN A 209 -35.27 -6.36 -3.49
CA ASN A 209 -34.03 -5.88 -2.90
C ASN A 209 -33.93 -6.26 -1.42
N VAL A 210 -35.06 -6.21 -0.69
CA VAL A 210 -35.17 -6.69 0.69
C VAL A 210 -34.99 -8.20 0.74
N ALA A 211 -35.63 -8.97 -0.16
CA ALA A 211 -35.41 -10.40 -0.29
C ALA A 211 -33.98 -10.72 -0.70
N LYS A 212 -33.37 -9.94 -1.61
CA LYS A 212 -31.94 -10.10 -1.91
C LYS A 212 -31.11 -9.84 -0.67
N LEU A 213 -31.25 -8.72 0.03
CA LEU A 213 -30.56 -8.47 1.32
C LEU A 213 -30.80 -9.54 2.40
N ILE A 214 -31.96 -10.21 2.38
CA ILE A 214 -32.33 -11.26 3.36
C ILE A 214 -31.81 -12.65 2.94
N PHE A 215 -31.76 -12.95 1.64
CA PHE A 215 -31.44 -14.28 1.09
C PHE A 215 -30.06 -14.35 0.39
N PHE A 216 -29.44 -13.21 0.08
CA PHE A 216 -28.17 -13.04 -0.63
C PHE A 216 -27.36 -11.89 0.00
N ASP A 217 -26.07 -12.10 0.26
CA ASP A 217 -25.25 -11.15 1.04
C ASP A 217 -24.94 -9.80 0.33
N SER A 218 -25.33 -9.61 -0.95
CA SER A 218 -25.08 -8.35 -1.69
C SER A 218 -26.10 -8.02 -2.79
N ILE A 219 -26.26 -6.71 -3.07
CA ILE A 219 -27.16 -6.18 -4.11
C ILE A 219 -26.49 -6.19 -5.50
N TYR A 220 -25.16 -6.14 -5.57
CA TYR A 220 -24.39 -6.04 -6.81
C TYR A 220 -23.41 -7.22 -7.00
N ASP A 221 -23.45 -7.78 -8.20
CA ASP A 221 -22.45 -8.75 -8.69
C ASP A 221 -21.05 -8.11 -8.68
N SER A 222 -20.06 -8.81 -8.12
CA SER A 222 -18.69 -8.31 -7.99
C SER A 222 -17.84 -8.45 -9.26
N ALA A 223 -18.24 -9.28 -10.22
CA ALA A 223 -17.45 -9.53 -11.42
C ALA A 223 -17.15 -8.26 -12.26
N PRO A 224 -18.09 -7.32 -12.48
CA PRO A 224 -17.82 -6.10 -13.23
C PRO A 224 -16.80 -5.19 -12.53
N ILE A 225 -16.95 -4.97 -11.22
CA ILE A 225 -16.02 -4.11 -10.48
C ILE A 225 -14.62 -4.72 -10.41
N GLU A 226 -14.51 -6.04 -10.26
CA GLU A 226 -13.24 -6.75 -10.29
C GLU A 226 -12.54 -6.59 -11.64
N THR A 227 -13.29 -6.71 -12.75
CA THR A 227 -12.73 -6.53 -14.10
C THR A 227 -12.19 -5.11 -14.30
N ILE A 228 -12.93 -4.06 -13.91
CA ILE A 228 -12.41 -2.68 -14.06
C ILE A 228 -11.20 -2.45 -13.15
N LEU A 229 -11.21 -2.98 -11.93
CA LEU A 229 -10.09 -2.84 -11.01
C LEU A 229 -8.84 -3.55 -11.56
N GLN A 230 -9.00 -4.74 -12.14
CA GLN A 230 -7.93 -5.47 -12.83
C GLN A 230 -7.41 -4.71 -14.05
N GLU A 231 -8.30 -4.19 -14.90
CA GLU A 231 -7.92 -3.35 -16.05
C GLU A 231 -7.17 -2.09 -15.62
N SER A 232 -7.61 -1.46 -14.52
CA SER A 232 -7.08 -0.17 -14.08
C SER A 232 -5.73 -0.30 -13.39
N PHE A 233 -5.61 -1.24 -12.45
CA PHE A 233 -4.41 -1.41 -11.62
C PHE A 233 -3.43 -2.45 -12.20
N GLY A 234 -3.87 -3.26 -13.15
CA GLY A 234 -3.13 -4.39 -13.72
C GLY A 234 -3.33 -5.67 -12.93
N GLU A 235 -3.70 -6.75 -13.63
CA GLU A 235 -4.04 -8.05 -13.04
C GLU A 235 -2.89 -8.69 -12.23
N THR A 236 -1.64 -8.44 -12.64
CA THR A 236 -0.43 -9.01 -12.03
C THR A 236 0.35 -8.00 -11.19
N SER A 237 -0.17 -6.78 -11.04
CA SER A 237 0.54 -5.72 -10.32
C SER A 237 0.45 -5.95 -8.81
N LEU A 238 1.59 -6.29 -8.21
CA LEU A 238 1.71 -6.56 -6.78
C LEU A 238 1.63 -5.28 -5.95
N MET A 239 1.16 -5.42 -4.71
CA MET A 239 1.12 -4.34 -3.71
C MET A 239 2.53 -3.87 -3.34
N ILE A 240 3.49 -4.80 -3.26
CA ILE A 240 4.91 -4.49 -3.04
C ILE A 240 5.63 -4.46 -4.37
N GLN A 241 5.97 -3.25 -4.81
CA GLN A 241 6.65 -2.98 -6.07
C GLN A 241 8.10 -2.56 -5.80
N SER A 242 9.03 -3.11 -6.58
CA SER A 242 10.48 -2.87 -6.43
C SER A 242 11.04 -1.87 -7.43
N ASP A 243 10.28 -1.59 -8.49
CA ASP A 243 10.63 -0.93 -9.73
C ASP A 243 10.17 0.54 -9.81
N LEU A 244 9.40 1.01 -8.82
CA LEU A 244 8.94 2.40 -8.82
C LEU A 244 10.11 3.36 -8.61
N GLU A 245 10.35 4.22 -9.61
CA GLU A 245 11.30 5.34 -9.52
C GLU A 245 10.98 6.28 -8.33
N HIS A 246 9.73 6.29 -7.84
CA HIS A 246 9.29 7.03 -6.65
C HIS A 246 8.25 6.23 -5.86
N PRO A 247 8.61 5.53 -4.77
CA PRO A 247 7.61 4.85 -3.95
C PRO A 247 7.02 5.86 -2.96
N THR A 248 5.97 6.58 -3.37
CA THR A 248 5.09 7.19 -2.37
C THR A 248 4.53 6.07 -1.52
N ARG A 249 4.66 6.19 -0.20
CA ARG A 249 4.13 5.19 0.71
C ARG A 249 2.62 5.28 0.67
N VAL A 250 1.94 4.16 0.44
CA VAL A 250 0.48 4.08 0.36
C VAL A 250 0.00 3.07 1.38
N ALA A 251 -0.99 3.48 2.17
CA ALA A 251 -1.72 2.63 3.09
C ALA A 251 -3.22 2.70 2.79
N VAL A 252 -3.90 1.57 2.87
CA VAL A 252 -5.33 1.43 2.57
C VAL A 252 -6.00 0.77 3.76
N VAL A 253 -7.09 1.38 4.23
CA VAL A 253 -7.89 0.88 5.33
C VAL A 253 -8.91 -0.13 4.80
N VAL A 254 -9.01 -1.28 5.44
CA VAL A 254 -10.04 -2.29 5.21
C VAL A 254 -10.57 -2.78 6.55
N ASN A 255 -11.74 -3.42 6.57
CA ASN A 255 -12.27 -4.05 7.77
C ASN A 255 -12.28 -5.57 7.62
N GLN A 256 -11.83 -6.30 8.64
CA GLN A 256 -12.02 -7.75 8.66
C GLN A 256 -13.49 -8.06 8.99
N ALA A 257 -14.17 -8.82 8.15
CA ALA A 257 -15.61 -9.07 8.27
C ALA A 257 -15.99 -9.80 9.58
N SER A 258 -15.14 -10.73 10.04
CA SER A 258 -15.40 -11.55 11.23
C SER A 258 -15.30 -10.79 12.55
N THR A 259 -14.40 -9.79 12.63
CA THR A 259 -14.13 -9.04 13.86
C THR A 259 -14.60 -7.59 13.78
N SER A 260 -14.97 -7.13 12.59
CA SER A 260 -15.14 -5.71 12.25
C SER A 260 -13.92 -4.85 12.60
N GLY A 261 -12.76 -5.47 12.75
CA GLY A 261 -11.52 -4.80 13.13
C GLY A 261 -10.88 -4.07 11.94
N PRO A 262 -10.44 -2.81 12.10
CA PRO A 262 -9.69 -2.11 11.07
C PRO A 262 -8.36 -2.82 10.81
N THR A 263 -8.00 -2.99 9.54
CA THR A 263 -6.74 -3.54 9.08
C THR A 263 -6.16 -2.62 8.02
N VAL A 264 -4.83 -2.46 8.02
CA VAL A 264 -4.14 -1.63 7.04
C VAL A 264 -3.33 -2.51 6.09
N PHE A 265 -3.60 -2.37 4.80
CA PHE A 265 -2.76 -2.89 3.71
C PHE A 265 -1.88 -1.77 3.15
N ALA A 266 -0.59 -1.99 3.01
CA ALA A 266 0.36 -0.97 2.59
C ALA A 266 1.39 -1.49 1.58
N ASN A 267 1.94 -0.57 0.79
CA ASN A 267 3.00 -0.87 -0.18
C ASN A 267 4.42 -0.83 0.44
N TYR A 268 4.50 -0.58 1.75
CA TYR A 268 5.73 -0.53 2.53
C TYR A 268 5.61 -1.48 3.72
N ASN A 269 6.75 -1.72 4.35
CA ASN A 269 6.86 -2.50 5.55
C ASN A 269 7.44 -1.62 6.67
N LYS A 270 7.11 -1.94 7.92
CA LYS A 270 7.39 -1.07 9.08
C LYS A 270 7.82 -1.85 10.31
N SER A 271 8.39 -1.11 11.26
CA SER A 271 8.91 -1.64 12.52
C SER A 271 7.78 -2.08 13.45
N ARG A 272 8.11 -3.02 14.34
CA ARG A 272 7.21 -3.68 15.28
C ARG A 272 6.12 -2.75 15.81
N HIS A 273 4.88 -3.16 15.55
CA HIS A 273 3.60 -2.62 15.98
C HIS A 273 3.65 -1.57 17.10
N SER A 274 3.01 -0.42 16.86
CA SER A 274 2.45 0.35 17.96
C SER A 274 1.52 -0.57 18.75
N LYS A 275 1.79 -0.74 20.05
CA LYS A 275 0.96 -1.54 20.99
C LYS A 275 -0.44 -0.96 21.20
N ASN A 276 -0.77 0.14 20.53
CA ASN A 276 -2.00 0.89 20.76
C ASN A 276 -3.25 0.20 20.21
N GLY A 277 -3.13 -0.90 19.46
CA GLY A 277 -4.27 -1.72 19.02
C GLY A 277 -5.26 -1.01 18.08
N ALA A 278 -4.91 0.17 17.54
CA ALA A 278 -5.80 1.00 16.75
C ALA A 278 -6.24 0.34 15.42
N TYR A 279 -5.37 -0.49 14.85
CA TYR A 279 -5.66 -1.32 13.67
C TYR A 279 -4.70 -2.51 13.60
N MET A 280 -5.14 -3.54 12.89
CA MET A 280 -4.35 -4.72 12.59
C MET A 280 -3.42 -4.46 11.41
N TRP A 281 -2.23 -5.05 11.48
CA TRP A 281 -1.27 -5.04 10.39
C TRP A 281 -0.88 -6.49 10.08
N PRO A 282 -1.20 -7.01 8.89
CA PRO A 282 -0.90 -8.40 8.56
C PRO A 282 0.61 -8.65 8.49
N ALA A 283 1.03 -9.88 8.79
CA ALA A 283 2.44 -10.24 8.70
C ALA A 283 2.97 -10.10 7.27
N MET A 284 4.14 -9.48 7.10
CA MET A 284 4.82 -9.33 5.80
C MET A 284 5.47 -10.64 5.35
N ASP A 285 4.67 -11.66 5.09
CA ASP A 285 5.11 -12.97 4.62
C ASP A 285 5.05 -13.09 3.07
N SER A 286 5.22 -14.31 2.55
CA SER A 286 5.12 -14.57 1.12
C SER A 286 3.72 -14.36 0.56
N LEU A 287 2.66 -14.57 1.37
CA LEU A 287 1.28 -14.36 0.95
C LEU A 287 1.02 -12.87 0.80
N TYR A 288 1.45 -12.04 1.77
CA TYR A 288 1.35 -10.59 1.67
C TYR A 288 2.05 -10.04 0.42
N ARG A 289 3.27 -10.53 0.15
CA ARG A 289 4.04 -10.12 -1.04
C ARG A 289 3.39 -10.54 -2.37
N SER A 290 2.47 -11.51 -2.33
CA SER A 290 1.70 -11.92 -3.50
C SER A 290 0.39 -11.14 -3.69
N LEU A 291 0.00 -10.30 -2.72
CA LEU A 291 -1.19 -9.46 -2.84
C LEU A 291 -1.07 -8.53 -4.03
N LYS A 292 -2.15 -8.41 -4.78
CA LYS A 292 -2.27 -7.53 -5.93
C LYS A 292 -2.95 -6.23 -5.53
N ILE A 293 -2.63 -5.14 -6.23
CA ILE A 293 -3.20 -3.82 -5.94
C ILE A 293 -4.73 -3.84 -6.10
N TRP A 294 -5.22 -4.49 -7.16
CA TRP A 294 -6.66 -4.55 -7.44
C TRP A 294 -7.44 -5.33 -6.36
N GLU A 295 -6.81 -6.34 -5.73
CA GLU A 295 -7.41 -7.10 -4.63
C GLU A 295 -7.60 -6.22 -3.38
N VAL A 296 -6.58 -5.42 -3.04
CA VAL A 296 -6.64 -4.44 -1.94
C VAL A 296 -7.68 -3.36 -2.24
N ALA A 297 -7.73 -2.87 -3.49
CA ALA A 297 -8.73 -1.92 -3.96
C ALA A 297 -10.17 -2.48 -3.87
N ARG A 298 -10.34 -3.76 -4.21
CA ARG A 298 -11.63 -4.47 -4.10
C ARG A 298 -12.04 -4.66 -2.64
N ALA A 299 -11.09 -4.94 -1.75
CA ALA A 299 -11.35 -5.10 -0.32
C ALA A 299 -11.81 -3.80 0.33
N THR A 300 -11.09 -2.69 0.09
CA THR A 300 -11.44 -1.40 0.71
C THR A 300 -12.76 -0.84 0.20
N SER A 301 -13.21 -1.20 -1.01
CA SER A 301 -14.47 -0.72 -1.60
C SER A 301 -15.66 -1.69 -1.43
N ALA A 302 -15.47 -2.82 -0.73
CA ALA A 302 -16.49 -3.85 -0.54
C ALA A 302 -17.55 -3.44 0.51
N ALA A 303 -18.36 -2.43 0.19
CA ALA A 303 -19.37 -1.90 1.10
C ALA A 303 -20.46 -2.96 1.38
N PRO A 304 -20.75 -3.30 2.66
CA PRO A 304 -21.77 -4.28 3.00
C PRO A 304 -23.13 -3.92 2.41
N GLY A 305 -23.85 -4.95 1.94
CA GLY A 305 -25.11 -4.77 1.23
C GLY A 305 -24.93 -4.33 -0.22
N PHE A 306 -23.82 -3.68 -0.60
CA PHE A 306 -23.52 -3.39 -2.00
C PHE A 306 -22.76 -4.55 -2.65
N TRP A 307 -21.64 -4.99 -2.08
CA TRP A 307 -20.81 -6.05 -2.65
C TRP A 307 -20.42 -7.11 -1.63
N ASP A 308 -20.16 -8.32 -2.14
CA ASP A 308 -19.61 -9.40 -1.35
C ASP A 308 -18.22 -9.06 -0.81
N THR A 309 -17.88 -9.68 0.31
CA THR A 309 -16.55 -9.62 0.92
C THR A 309 -15.51 -10.31 0.03
N ILE A 310 -14.25 -9.88 0.11
CA ILE A 310 -13.13 -10.57 -0.55
C ILE A 310 -12.24 -11.26 0.48
N THR A 311 -11.85 -12.50 0.22
CA THR A 311 -10.93 -13.23 1.10
C THR A 311 -9.49 -12.97 0.71
N LEU A 312 -8.73 -12.34 1.61
CA LEU A 312 -7.29 -12.10 1.46
C LEU A 312 -6.57 -12.66 2.70
N LEU A 313 -5.37 -13.23 2.53
CA LEU A 313 -4.56 -13.74 3.65
C LEU A 313 -5.33 -14.66 4.63
N GLY A 314 -6.30 -15.43 4.14
CA GLY A 314 -7.14 -16.31 4.95
C GLY A 314 -8.23 -15.62 5.78
N SER A 315 -8.54 -14.35 5.52
CA SER A 315 -9.62 -13.60 6.18
C SER A 315 -10.49 -12.86 5.16
N ALA A 316 -11.79 -12.81 5.43
CA ALA A 316 -12.74 -12.01 4.64
C ALA A 316 -12.64 -10.53 5.02
N TYR A 317 -12.57 -9.66 4.02
CA TYR A 317 -12.47 -8.20 4.18
C TYR A 317 -13.62 -7.46 3.51
N GLN A 318 -13.96 -6.33 4.12
CA GLN A 318 -15.02 -5.41 3.75
C GLN A 318 -14.50 -3.96 3.74
N ASP A 319 -15.37 -3.06 3.32
CA ASP A 319 -15.07 -1.64 3.17
C ASP A 319 -14.47 -1.02 4.45
N GLY A 320 -13.35 -0.30 4.30
CA GLY A 320 -12.66 0.38 5.39
C GLY A 320 -13.47 1.53 6.00
N GLY A 321 -14.41 2.08 5.25
CA GLY A 321 -15.32 3.14 5.66
C GLY A 321 -16.28 2.74 6.79
N LEU A 322 -16.43 1.43 7.04
CA LEU A 322 -17.18 0.93 8.19
C LEU A 322 -16.50 1.24 9.53
N SER A 323 -15.17 1.26 9.58
CA SER A 323 -14.43 1.65 10.81
C SER A 323 -13.93 3.09 10.73
N HIS A 324 -13.25 3.44 9.64
CA HIS A 324 -12.57 4.72 9.47
C HIS A 324 -12.87 5.25 8.07
N ASN A 325 -14.05 5.84 7.90
CA ASN A 325 -14.37 6.55 6.65
C ASN A 325 -13.42 7.72 6.41
N ASN A 326 -13.00 8.40 7.48
CA ASN A 326 -11.90 9.34 7.43
C ASN A 326 -10.64 8.69 8.03
N PRO A 327 -9.60 8.40 7.21
CA PRO A 327 -8.42 7.67 7.68
C PRO A 327 -7.34 8.58 8.31
N SER A 328 -7.61 9.86 8.59
CA SER A 328 -6.57 10.79 9.08
C SER A 328 -5.93 10.37 10.40
N ALA A 329 -6.68 9.78 11.33
CA ALA A 329 -6.12 9.24 12.58
C ALA A 329 -5.15 8.06 12.30
N ILE A 330 -5.52 7.16 11.39
CA ILE A 330 -4.64 6.08 10.92
C ILE A 330 -3.42 6.67 10.22
N ALA A 331 -3.60 7.71 9.40
CA ALA A 331 -2.53 8.38 8.68
C ALA A 331 -1.48 9.00 9.62
N ILE A 332 -1.92 9.65 10.71
CA ILE A 332 -1.02 10.16 11.75
C ILE A 332 -0.30 9.01 12.46
N SER A 333 -1.02 7.93 12.79
CA SER A 333 -0.42 6.75 13.42
C SER A 333 0.61 6.06 12.52
N GLU A 334 0.38 6.02 11.21
CA GLU A 334 1.31 5.49 10.22
C GLU A 334 2.51 6.43 10.02
N ALA A 335 2.29 7.75 10.02
CA ALA A 335 3.37 8.71 9.92
C ALA A 335 4.34 8.64 11.13
N ASN A 336 3.83 8.43 12.34
CA ASN A 336 4.66 8.33 13.55
C ASN A 336 5.55 7.07 13.60
N VAL A 337 5.33 6.09 12.73
CA VAL A 337 6.08 4.81 12.72
C VAL A 337 6.98 4.65 11.49
N LEU A 338 7.13 5.71 10.69
CA LEU A 338 7.76 5.73 9.37
C LEU A 338 9.06 6.55 9.30
#